data_AF-A0AAN0J3D5-F1
#
_entry.id   AF-A0AAN0J3D5-F1
#
_cell.length_a   1.000
_cell.length_b   1.000
_cell.length_c   1.000
_cell.angle_alpha   90.00
_cell.angle_beta   90.00
_cell.angle_gamma   90.00
#
_symmetry.space_group_name_H-M   'P 1'
#
loop_
_entity.id
_entity.type
_entity.pdbx_description
1 polymer ?
#
loop_
_entity_poly.entity_id
_entity_poly.type
_entity_poly.pdbx_seq_one_letter_code
_entity_poly.pdbx_strand_id
1 'polypeptide(L)'
;MTPWRLDSRLYWNVDYYFGGWGSLGDIGRAMMLEVLILIAGFLFYPCFMAWLHLRKLSVLFDPVFGLMYVCMFIGTFPTLWWAKGYFKLPPFVVTTLAIEQLRFCMKTYSFVRENAYKVLYPWSKDDKTGPAVWYEGQMSPKVGSFRQYIYFLFCPTLLYRDHYPRNSGPVNWQKAIIYLACFIISLLIVLPFFSRYLYPKSLHWKELVHCFIVAIPPGFAVSTLASICVMHGWMNFGAEITGFADREFYSDWWNSTIFTEFYRKWNNIPHHFIHDYLYNDVRKVTRFKPLVLFVPLFASSIIHEYVIGVTMGVFIPILTVMFAGVGVFVAFIWPPKHMRIIRQSFFISSLSVGVAAILVCSMIEQKARELCPHEEESLLDIFMPRVIECFSVYN
;
A
#
# COMPACT_ATOMS: atom_id res chain seq x y z
N MET A 1 24.30 -14.87 -27.61
CA MET A 1 24.00 -13.60 -26.92
C MET A 1 25.08 -12.61 -27.31
N THR A 2 24.74 -11.60 -28.10
CA THR A 2 25.66 -10.54 -28.55
C THR A 2 25.96 -9.57 -27.40
N PRO A 3 27.17 -9.02 -27.30
CA PRO A 3 27.56 -8.15 -26.20
C PRO A 3 26.92 -6.76 -26.36
N TRP A 4 26.42 -6.23 -25.25
CA TRP A 4 25.83 -4.89 -25.11
C TRP A 4 26.82 -3.79 -25.50
N ARG A 5 26.92 -3.45 -26.78
CA ARG A 5 27.52 -2.18 -27.23
C ARG A 5 26.58 -1.05 -26.80
N LEU A 6 27.08 -0.19 -25.92
CA LEU A 6 26.49 1.14 -25.69
C LEU A 6 26.76 1.98 -26.95
N ASP A 7 25.89 1.87 -27.93
CA ASP A 7 25.83 2.85 -29.01
C ASP A 7 25.45 4.21 -28.41
N SER A 8 26.24 5.23 -28.71
CA SER A 8 26.16 6.62 -28.24
C SER A 8 24.95 7.40 -28.78
N ARG A 9 23.88 6.71 -29.18
CA ARG A 9 22.63 7.29 -29.66
C ARG A 9 21.60 7.22 -28.54
N LEU A 10 20.96 8.35 -28.25
CA LEU A 10 19.91 8.48 -27.24
C LEU A 10 18.65 7.76 -27.73
N TYR A 11 18.62 6.44 -27.65
CA TYR A 11 17.42 5.66 -27.91
C TYR A 11 16.52 5.74 -26.68
N TRP A 12 15.27 6.15 -26.86
CA TRP A 12 14.19 5.83 -25.92
C TRP A 12 14.06 4.31 -25.91
N ASN A 13 14.81 3.64 -25.04
CA ASN A 13 14.71 2.20 -24.90
C ASN A 13 13.37 1.91 -24.20
N VAL A 14 12.37 1.59 -25.02
CA VAL A 14 11.00 1.33 -24.58
C VAL A 14 10.92 0.06 -23.74
N ASP A 15 11.94 -0.81 -23.81
CA ASP A 15 12.01 -2.05 -23.02
C ASP A 15 12.11 -1.75 -21.52
N TYR A 16 12.66 -0.60 -21.10
CA TYR A 16 12.62 -0.19 -19.70
C TYR A 16 11.20 0.09 -19.20
N TYR A 17 10.31 0.50 -20.09
CA TYR A 17 8.92 0.79 -19.77
C TYR A 17 8.04 -0.45 -19.85
N PHE A 18 8.36 -1.41 -20.71
CA PHE A 18 7.57 -2.64 -20.84
C PHE A 18 8.10 -3.80 -19.98
N GLY A 19 9.39 -3.82 -19.63
CA GLY A 19 10.00 -4.95 -18.94
C GLY A 19 9.33 -5.31 -17.60
N GLY A 20 8.90 -4.30 -16.83
CA GLY A 20 8.20 -4.55 -15.57
C GLY A 20 6.68 -4.74 -15.69
N TRP A 21 6.08 -4.39 -16.83
CA TRP A 21 4.66 -4.61 -17.14
C TRP A 21 4.41 -5.89 -17.97
N GLY A 22 5.48 -6.47 -18.52
CA GLY A 22 5.47 -7.68 -19.35
C GLY A 22 4.78 -7.48 -20.70
N SER A 23 4.26 -8.58 -21.22
CA SER A 23 3.56 -8.61 -22.51
C SER A 23 2.13 -8.08 -22.40
N LEU A 24 1.51 -7.73 -23.54
CA LEU A 24 0.08 -7.43 -23.58
C LEU A 24 -0.79 -8.57 -23.06
N GLY A 25 -0.32 -9.82 -23.18
CA GLY A 25 -1.00 -10.99 -22.61
C GLY A 25 -1.01 -10.97 -21.08
N ASP A 26 0.09 -10.52 -20.45
CA ASP A 26 0.18 -10.39 -19.00
C ASP A 26 -0.72 -9.27 -18.49
N ILE A 27 -0.80 -8.15 -19.22
CA ILE A 27 -1.75 -7.07 -18.95
C ILE A 27 -3.20 -7.57 -19.07
N GLY A 28 -3.52 -8.37 -20.11
CA GLY A 28 -4.84 -8.97 -20.27
C GLY A 28 -5.22 -9.89 -19.11
N ARG A 29 -4.28 -10.72 -18.62
CA ARG A 29 -4.48 -11.56 -17.42
C ARG A 29 -4.68 -10.71 -16.17
N ALA A 30 -3.91 -9.63 -16.03
CA ALA A 30 -4.05 -8.69 -14.92
C ALA A 30 -5.44 -8.05 -14.89
N MET A 31 -5.93 -7.58 -16.05
CA MET A 31 -7.27 -7.01 -16.17
C MET A 31 -8.36 -8.02 -15.80
N MET A 32 -8.20 -9.29 -16.20
CA MET A 32 -9.12 -10.35 -15.80
C MET A 32 -9.13 -10.55 -14.27
N LEU A 33 -7.96 -10.63 -13.64
CA LEU A 33 -7.85 -10.75 -12.18
C LEU A 33 -8.44 -9.53 -11.47
N GLU A 34 -8.21 -8.33 -11.98
CA GLU A 34 -8.78 -7.09 -11.45
C GLU A 34 -10.32 -7.10 -11.52
N VAL A 35 -10.89 -7.55 -12.64
CA VAL A 35 -12.35 -7.72 -12.77
C VAL A 35 -12.87 -8.71 -11.73
N LEU A 36 -12.18 -9.81 -11.46
CA LEU A 36 -12.58 -10.76 -10.41
C LEU A 36 -12.53 -10.14 -9.01
N ILE A 37 -11.49 -9.36 -8.71
CA ILE A 37 -11.39 -8.61 -7.44
C ILE A 37 -12.55 -7.63 -7.31
N LEU A 38 -12.88 -6.90 -8.39
CA LEU A 38 -13.98 -5.94 -8.42
C LEU A 38 -15.34 -6.62 -8.22
N ILE A 39 -15.58 -7.75 -8.88
CA ILE A 39 -16.80 -8.56 -8.71
C ILE A 39 -16.92 -9.02 -7.25
N ALA A 40 -15.84 -9.53 -6.66
CA ALA A 40 -15.84 -9.92 -5.25
C ALA A 40 -16.17 -8.73 -4.33
N GLY A 41 -15.61 -7.55 -4.62
CA GLY A 41 -15.95 -6.31 -3.92
C GLY A 41 -17.43 -5.94 -4.04
N PHE A 42 -18.03 -6.04 -5.23
CA PHE A 42 -19.45 -5.75 -5.41
C PHE A 42 -20.38 -6.77 -4.76
N LEU A 43 -20.02 -8.06 -4.80
CA LEU A 43 -20.77 -9.13 -4.15
C LEU A 43 -20.72 -9.06 -2.62
N PHE A 44 -19.78 -8.31 -2.06
CA PHE A 44 -19.69 -8.13 -0.62
C PHE A 44 -20.93 -7.44 -0.02
N TYR A 45 -21.49 -6.43 -0.72
CA TYR A 45 -22.69 -5.73 -0.25
C TYR A 45 -23.92 -6.63 -0.08
N PRO A 46 -24.35 -7.42 -1.09
CA PRO A 46 -25.47 -8.34 -0.92
C PRO A 46 -25.21 -9.40 0.15
N CYS A 47 -23.97 -9.86 0.34
CA CYS A 47 -23.61 -10.75 1.46
C CYS A 47 -23.84 -10.09 2.82
N PHE A 48 -23.44 -8.82 2.98
CA PHE A 48 -23.72 -8.05 4.20
C PHE A 48 -25.23 -7.86 4.42
N MET A 49 -25.98 -7.52 3.37
CA MET A 49 -27.43 -7.38 3.45
C MET A 49 -28.12 -8.70 3.80
N ALA A 50 -27.65 -9.83 3.25
CA ALA A 50 -28.14 -11.15 3.59
C ALA A 50 -27.93 -11.45 5.08
N TRP A 51 -26.76 -11.13 5.65
CA TRP A 51 -26.53 -11.21 7.09
C TRP A 51 -27.54 -10.37 7.88
N LEU A 52 -27.83 -9.12 7.48
CA LEU A 52 -28.84 -8.30 8.16
C LEU A 52 -30.23 -8.93 8.16
N HIS A 53 -30.63 -9.55 7.06
CA HIS A 53 -31.92 -10.23 6.95
C HIS A 53 -31.96 -11.50 7.81
N LEU A 54 -30.92 -12.33 7.76
CA LEU A 54 -30.83 -13.57 8.53
C LEU A 54 -30.71 -13.30 10.04
N ARG A 55 -30.02 -12.21 10.43
CA ARG A 55 -29.89 -11.79 11.82
C ARG A 55 -31.25 -11.49 12.48
N LYS A 56 -32.25 -11.04 11.72
CA LYS A 56 -33.62 -10.86 12.22
C LYS A 56 -34.28 -12.19 12.64
N LEU A 57 -33.84 -13.30 12.05
CA LEU A 57 -34.32 -14.64 12.39
C LEU A 57 -33.59 -15.18 13.63
N SER A 58 -32.26 -14.99 13.71
CA SER A 58 -31.46 -15.44 14.86
C SER A 58 -30.13 -14.69 14.96
N VAL A 59 -29.70 -14.40 16.19
CA VAL A 59 -28.36 -13.84 16.47
C VAL A 59 -27.22 -14.83 16.17
N LEU A 60 -27.52 -16.13 15.99
CA LEU A 60 -26.53 -17.15 15.62
C LEU A 60 -25.89 -16.90 14.25
N PHE A 61 -26.48 -16.04 13.41
CA PHE A 61 -25.88 -15.66 12.13
C PHE A 61 -24.72 -14.66 12.27
N ASP A 62 -24.54 -14.02 13.43
CA ASP A 62 -23.41 -13.11 13.70
C ASP A 62 -22.05 -13.83 13.64
N PRO A 63 -21.81 -14.95 14.37
CA PRO A 63 -20.58 -15.71 14.24
C PRO A 63 -20.41 -16.38 12.87
N VAL A 64 -21.50 -16.77 12.20
CA VAL A 64 -21.43 -17.34 10.84
C VAL A 64 -20.91 -16.30 9.83
N PHE A 65 -21.46 -15.09 9.87
CA PHE A 65 -20.98 -13.99 9.04
C PHE A 65 -19.55 -13.60 9.39
N GLY A 66 -19.21 -13.55 10.68
CA GLY A 66 -17.84 -13.30 11.15
C GLY A 66 -16.84 -14.34 10.63
N LEU A 67 -17.17 -15.63 10.68
CA LEU A 67 -16.33 -16.71 10.16
C LEU A 67 -16.16 -16.62 8.65
N MET A 68 -17.27 -16.44 7.90
CA MET A 68 -17.23 -16.24 6.45
C MET A 68 -16.32 -15.06 6.08
N TYR A 69 -16.46 -13.95 6.82
CA TYR A 69 -15.65 -12.75 6.63
C TYR A 69 -14.16 -13.01 6.87
N VAL A 70 -13.80 -13.67 7.97
CA VAL A 70 -12.40 -14.05 8.27
C VAL A 70 -11.85 -15.00 7.20
N CYS A 71 -12.62 -16.01 6.79
CA CYS A 71 -12.23 -16.94 5.73
C CYS A 71 -11.97 -16.22 4.40
N MET A 72 -12.79 -15.23 4.03
CA MET A 72 -12.60 -14.43 2.83
C MET A 72 -11.27 -13.67 2.87
N PHE A 73 -10.93 -13.05 4.01
CA PHE A 73 -9.67 -12.31 4.18
C PHE A 73 -8.47 -13.25 4.18
N ILE A 74 -8.53 -14.38 4.88
CA ILE A 74 -7.42 -15.35 4.89
C ILE A 74 -7.22 -15.96 3.50
N GLY A 75 -8.31 -16.22 2.77
CA GLY A 75 -8.26 -16.80 1.44
C GLY A 75 -7.74 -15.86 0.35
N THR A 76 -7.92 -14.54 0.47
CA THR A 76 -7.53 -13.60 -0.60
C THR A 76 -6.01 -13.45 -0.72
N PHE A 77 -5.24 -13.39 0.37
CA PHE A 77 -3.80 -13.13 0.26
C PHE A 77 -3.02 -14.26 -0.45
N PRO A 78 -3.26 -15.56 -0.16
CA PRO A 78 -2.61 -16.65 -0.89
C PRO A 78 -3.00 -16.72 -2.37
N THR A 79 -4.19 -16.25 -2.78
CA THR A 79 -4.63 -16.36 -4.18
C THR A 79 -3.81 -15.48 -5.11
N LEU A 80 -3.40 -14.28 -4.66
CA LEU A 80 -2.52 -13.43 -5.46
C LEU A 80 -1.11 -14.02 -5.56
N TRP A 81 -0.61 -14.62 -4.49
CA TRP A 81 0.67 -15.33 -4.50
C TRP A 81 0.66 -16.49 -5.50
N TRP A 82 -0.40 -17.31 -5.45
CA TRP A 82 -0.63 -18.38 -6.41
C TRP A 82 -0.75 -17.85 -7.84
N ALA A 83 -1.52 -16.79 -8.07
CA ALA A 83 -1.72 -16.19 -9.38
C ALA A 83 -0.39 -15.69 -9.97
N LYS A 84 0.48 -15.09 -9.15
CA LYS A 84 1.82 -14.70 -9.58
C LYS A 84 2.61 -15.89 -10.10
N GLY A 85 2.71 -16.98 -9.33
CA GLY A 85 3.50 -18.15 -9.72
C GLY A 85 2.91 -18.86 -10.94
N TYR A 86 1.60 -19.05 -10.94
CA TYR A 86 0.88 -19.76 -12.01
C TYR A 86 0.94 -19.03 -13.36
N PHE A 87 0.69 -17.72 -13.36
CA PHE A 87 0.69 -16.91 -14.58
C PHE A 87 2.05 -16.26 -14.90
N LYS A 88 3.05 -16.43 -14.01
CA LYS A 88 4.38 -15.78 -14.08
C LYS A 88 4.28 -14.27 -14.31
N LEU A 89 3.43 -13.63 -13.51
CA LEU A 89 3.10 -12.21 -13.71
C LEU A 89 4.30 -11.29 -13.44
N PRO A 90 4.48 -10.25 -14.27
CA PRO A 90 5.52 -9.23 -14.08
C PRO A 90 5.37 -8.46 -12.75
N PRO A 91 6.47 -7.94 -12.18
CA PRO A 91 6.44 -7.28 -10.87
C PRO A 91 5.46 -6.11 -10.77
N PHE A 92 5.42 -5.17 -11.72
CA PHE A 92 4.55 -3.99 -11.61
C PHE A 92 3.06 -4.35 -11.73
N VAL A 93 2.74 -5.33 -12.57
CA VAL A 93 1.38 -5.89 -12.68
C VAL A 93 0.94 -6.46 -11.32
N VAL A 94 1.80 -7.26 -10.70
CA VAL A 94 1.52 -7.85 -9.37
C VAL A 94 1.41 -6.78 -8.30
N THR A 95 2.27 -5.75 -8.31
CA THR A 95 2.16 -4.62 -7.37
C THR A 95 0.82 -3.93 -7.49
N THR A 96 0.34 -3.65 -8.71
CA THR A 96 -0.98 -3.04 -8.93
C THR A 96 -2.09 -3.91 -8.35
N LEU A 97 -2.11 -5.21 -8.67
CA LEU A 97 -3.11 -6.14 -8.15
C LEU A 97 -3.06 -6.26 -6.61
N ALA A 98 -1.86 -6.21 -6.01
CA ALA A 98 -1.69 -6.27 -4.56
C ALA A 98 -2.25 -5.01 -3.87
N ILE A 99 -1.99 -3.83 -4.44
CA ILE A 99 -2.53 -2.56 -3.94
C ILE A 99 -4.06 -2.55 -4.07
N GLU A 100 -4.59 -3.00 -5.21
CA GLU A 100 -6.03 -3.10 -5.45
C GLU A 100 -6.71 -4.07 -4.46
N GLN A 101 -6.15 -5.27 -4.30
CA GLN A 101 -6.60 -6.24 -3.31
C GLN A 101 -6.65 -5.64 -1.89
N LEU A 102 -5.57 -4.98 -1.46
CA LEU A 102 -5.51 -4.33 -0.14
C LEU A 102 -6.54 -3.22 -0.01
N ARG A 103 -6.70 -2.38 -1.05
CA ARG A 103 -7.72 -1.33 -1.08
C ARG A 103 -9.11 -1.91 -0.86
N PHE A 104 -9.47 -2.98 -1.56
CA PHE A 104 -10.77 -3.63 -1.39
C PHE A 104 -10.93 -4.26 0.01
N CYS A 105 -9.91 -4.91 0.54
CA CYS A 105 -9.91 -5.46 1.90
C CYS A 105 -10.14 -4.36 2.95
N MET A 106 -9.41 -3.24 2.86
CA MET A 106 -9.56 -2.13 3.80
C MET A 106 -10.94 -1.47 3.67
N LYS A 107 -11.45 -1.27 2.44
CA LYS A 107 -12.78 -0.70 2.22
C LYS A 107 -13.91 -1.60 2.72
N THR A 108 -13.85 -2.90 2.43
CA THR A 108 -14.86 -3.86 2.94
C THR A 108 -14.85 -3.90 4.47
N TYR A 109 -13.67 -3.91 5.10
CA TYR A 109 -13.53 -3.79 6.55
C TYR A 109 -14.19 -2.54 7.10
N SER A 110 -13.85 -1.38 6.52
CA SER A 110 -14.38 -0.08 6.89
C SER A 110 -15.92 -0.05 6.81
N PHE A 111 -16.47 -0.57 5.71
CA PHE A 111 -17.92 -0.67 5.52
C PHE A 111 -18.60 -1.55 6.57
N VAL A 112 -18.06 -2.75 6.84
CA VAL A 112 -18.61 -3.65 7.88
C VAL A 112 -18.49 -3.01 9.25
N ARG A 113 -17.31 -2.48 9.60
CA ARG A 113 -17.01 -1.93 10.92
C ARG A 113 -17.94 -0.78 11.30
N GLU A 114 -18.30 0.06 10.34
CA GLU A 114 -19.19 1.20 10.56
C GLU A 114 -20.67 0.78 10.53
N ASN A 115 -21.10 -0.08 9.61
CA ASN A 115 -22.50 -0.47 9.48
C ASN A 115 -22.93 -1.55 10.48
N ALA A 116 -22.09 -2.56 10.74
CA ALA A 116 -22.37 -3.59 11.74
C ALA A 116 -22.46 -2.97 13.15
N TYR A 117 -21.61 -1.98 13.44
CA TYR A 117 -21.68 -1.27 14.71
C TYR A 117 -23.06 -0.62 14.94
N LYS A 118 -23.63 0.04 13.93
CA LYS A 118 -24.99 0.63 14.00
C LYS A 118 -26.09 -0.40 14.25
N VAL A 119 -25.89 -1.64 13.79
CA VAL A 119 -26.86 -2.74 13.89
C VAL A 119 -26.76 -3.47 15.23
N LEU A 120 -25.53 -3.67 15.72
CA LEU A 120 -25.25 -4.36 16.98
C LEU A 120 -25.53 -3.48 18.20
N TYR A 121 -25.27 -2.18 18.07
CA TYR A 121 -25.46 -1.19 19.13
C TYR A 121 -26.46 -0.12 18.64
N PRO A 122 -27.75 -0.48 18.47
CA PRO A 122 -28.76 0.48 18.07
C PRO A 122 -28.90 1.55 19.15
N TRP A 123 -28.93 2.81 18.71
CA TRP A 123 -29.08 3.95 19.60
C TRP A 123 -30.41 3.89 20.36
N SER A 124 -30.36 4.17 21.67
CA SER A 124 -31.55 4.44 22.49
C SER A 124 -31.70 5.94 22.69
N LYS A 125 -32.94 6.47 22.63
CA LYS A 125 -33.27 7.87 22.94
C LYS A 125 -32.76 8.31 24.31
N ASP A 126 -32.66 7.36 25.24
CA ASP A 126 -32.27 7.60 26.63
C ASP A 126 -30.76 7.45 26.84
N ASP A 127 -30.04 6.88 25.87
CA ASP A 127 -28.61 6.63 25.94
C ASP A 127 -27.82 7.66 25.11
N LYS A 128 -27.52 8.79 25.74
CA LYS A 128 -26.67 9.86 25.18
C LYS A 128 -25.20 9.42 24.97
N THR A 129 -24.84 8.18 25.35
CA THR A 129 -23.48 7.65 25.20
C THR A 129 -23.29 6.78 23.95
N GLY A 130 -24.36 6.50 23.20
CA GLY A 130 -24.27 5.83 21.90
C GLY A 130 -23.61 6.72 20.84
N PRO A 131 -22.75 6.21 19.95
CA PRO A 131 -22.07 7.04 18.95
C PRO A 131 -22.97 7.20 17.72
N ALA A 132 -23.98 8.04 17.88
CA ALA A 132 -24.56 8.74 16.74
C ALA A 132 -23.59 9.89 16.40
N VAL A 133 -22.79 9.73 15.35
CA VAL A 133 -21.99 10.85 14.83
C VAL A 133 -22.96 11.83 14.18
N TRP A 134 -23.09 13.00 14.78
CA TRP A 134 -23.87 14.11 14.27
C TRP A 134 -23.27 14.62 12.96
N TYR A 135 -24.02 14.51 11.86
CA TYR A 135 -23.82 15.36 10.69
C TYR A 135 -25.16 16.02 10.36
N GLU A 136 -25.21 17.35 10.47
CA GLU A 136 -26.22 18.23 9.88
C GLU A 136 -27.69 17.79 9.99
N GLY A 137 -28.14 17.43 11.21
CA GLY A 137 -29.58 17.30 11.49
C GLY A 137 -30.30 16.13 10.81
N GLN A 138 -29.59 15.21 10.16
CA GLN A 138 -30.18 13.98 9.60
C GLN A 138 -29.70 12.74 10.36
N MET A 139 -30.62 12.16 11.13
CA MET A 139 -30.43 10.88 11.77
C MET A 139 -30.50 9.78 10.71
N SER A 140 -29.43 9.02 10.50
CA SER A 140 -29.53 7.77 9.74
C SER A 140 -29.07 6.59 10.59
N PRO A 141 -29.99 5.92 11.31
CA PRO A 141 -29.77 4.57 11.81
C PRO A 141 -29.77 3.54 10.65
N LYS A 142 -29.73 3.98 9.39
CA LYS A 142 -29.81 3.13 8.21
C LYS A 142 -28.40 2.74 7.77
N VAL A 143 -28.25 1.45 7.51
CA VAL A 143 -27.11 0.91 6.76
C VAL A 143 -27.01 1.61 5.41
N GLY A 144 -25.78 1.82 4.94
CA GLY A 144 -25.52 2.41 3.63
C GLY A 144 -26.30 1.75 2.49
N SER A 145 -26.85 2.55 1.59
CA SER A 145 -27.45 2.06 0.35
C SER A 145 -26.38 1.48 -0.59
N PHE A 146 -26.79 0.62 -1.52
CA PHE A 146 -25.88 0.07 -2.53
C PHE A 146 -25.19 1.18 -3.34
N ARG A 147 -25.91 2.25 -3.67
CA ARG A 147 -25.34 3.41 -4.38
C ARG A 147 -24.23 4.09 -3.59
N GLN A 148 -24.40 4.27 -2.28
CA GLN A 148 -23.36 4.84 -1.40
C GLN A 148 -22.16 3.91 -1.28
N TYR A 149 -22.41 2.59 -1.19
CA TYR A 149 -21.35 1.60 -1.16
C TYR A 149 -20.48 1.64 -2.44
N ILE A 150 -21.12 1.64 -3.61
CA ILE A 150 -20.43 1.75 -4.90
C ILE A 150 -19.65 3.07 -4.99
N TYR A 151 -20.25 4.19 -4.57
CA TYR A 151 -19.54 5.47 -4.53
C TYR A 151 -18.28 5.40 -3.66
N PHE A 152 -18.40 4.86 -2.44
CA PHE A 152 -17.28 4.66 -1.53
C PHE A 152 -16.18 3.75 -2.12
N LEU A 153 -16.54 2.70 -2.86
CA LEU A 153 -15.54 1.83 -3.50
C LEU A 153 -14.63 2.57 -4.47
N PHE A 154 -15.11 3.63 -5.13
CA PHE A 154 -14.30 4.43 -6.07
C PHE A 154 -13.71 5.71 -5.47
N CYS A 155 -14.23 6.22 -4.34
CA CYS A 155 -13.66 7.40 -3.69
C CYS A 155 -12.22 7.16 -3.20
N PRO A 156 -11.32 8.15 -3.27
CA PRO A 156 -9.94 8.05 -2.80
C PRO A 156 -9.83 8.17 -1.27
N THR A 157 -10.61 7.37 -0.54
CA THR A 157 -10.57 7.23 0.92
C THR A 157 -10.82 5.78 1.31
N LEU A 158 -10.28 5.37 2.46
CA LEU A 158 -10.48 4.05 3.04
C LEU A 158 -11.49 4.06 4.20
N LEU A 159 -11.96 5.25 4.61
CA LEU A 159 -12.95 5.39 5.68
C LEU A 159 -14.35 5.45 5.11
N TYR A 160 -15.21 4.52 5.52
CA TYR A 160 -16.62 4.53 5.16
C TYR A 160 -17.35 5.57 6.02
N ARG A 161 -18.05 6.49 5.36
CA ARG A 161 -18.92 7.49 5.97
C ARG A 161 -20.20 7.58 5.15
N ASP A 162 -21.31 7.89 5.80
CA ASP A 162 -22.61 7.97 5.11
C ASP A 162 -22.70 9.19 4.18
N HIS A 163 -21.96 10.24 4.53
CA HIS A 163 -21.84 11.48 3.78
C HIS A 163 -20.37 11.86 3.64
N TYR A 164 -20.01 12.24 2.43
CA TYR A 164 -18.69 12.77 2.11
C TYR A 164 -18.85 14.21 1.61
N PRO A 165 -17.89 15.10 1.89
CA PRO A 165 -17.89 16.42 1.28
C PRO A 165 -17.74 16.26 -0.24
N ARG A 166 -18.63 16.89 -1.00
CA ARG A 166 -18.66 16.83 -2.47
C ARG A 166 -18.48 18.21 -3.07
N ASN A 167 -17.88 18.24 -4.25
CA ASN A 167 -17.83 19.46 -5.05
C ASN A 167 -19.26 19.87 -5.46
N SER A 168 -19.56 21.16 -5.41
CA SER A 168 -20.87 21.71 -5.74
C SER A 168 -21.16 21.75 -7.25
N GLY A 169 -20.13 21.65 -8.09
CA GLY A 169 -20.22 21.74 -9.55
C GLY A 169 -19.91 20.43 -10.28
N PRO A 170 -20.04 20.43 -11.62
CA PRO A 170 -19.63 19.30 -12.46
C PRO A 170 -18.11 19.08 -12.39
N VAL A 171 -17.67 17.93 -12.90
CA VAL A 171 -16.24 17.56 -13.01
C VAL A 171 -15.47 18.64 -13.77
N ASN A 172 -14.40 19.16 -13.16
CA ASN A 172 -13.48 20.07 -13.83
C ASN A 172 -12.45 19.24 -14.63
N TRP A 173 -12.77 18.99 -15.91
CA TRP A 173 -11.93 18.20 -16.80
C TRP A 173 -10.53 18.77 -17.00
N GLN A 174 -10.36 20.09 -16.93
CA GLN A 174 -9.03 20.69 -17.03
C GLN A 174 -8.16 20.27 -15.84
N LYS A 175 -8.68 20.32 -14.61
CA LYS A 175 -7.97 19.82 -13.43
C LYS A 175 -7.71 18.33 -13.52
N ALA A 176 -8.71 17.54 -13.92
CA ALA A 176 -8.57 16.09 -14.08
C ALA A 176 -7.44 15.74 -15.06
N ILE A 177 -7.38 16.40 -16.22
CA ILE A 177 -6.32 16.19 -17.23
C ILE A 177 -4.95 16.60 -16.68
N ILE A 178 -4.84 17.71 -15.95
CA ILE A 178 -3.58 18.14 -15.32
C ILE A 178 -3.08 17.09 -14.32
N TYR A 179 -3.96 16.57 -13.46
CA TYR A 179 -3.60 15.52 -12.50
C TYR A 179 -3.22 14.21 -13.19
N LEU A 180 -3.94 13.83 -14.24
CA LEU A 180 -3.62 12.65 -15.04
C LEU A 180 -2.27 12.80 -15.77
N ALA A 181 -1.99 13.97 -16.33
CA ALA A 181 -0.70 14.27 -16.95
C ALA A 181 0.43 14.22 -15.92
N CYS A 182 0.21 14.76 -14.72
CA CYS A 182 1.18 14.66 -13.62
C CYS A 182 1.47 13.19 -13.25
N PHE A 183 0.45 12.36 -13.18
CA PHE A 183 0.59 10.91 -12.96
C PHE A 183 1.42 10.24 -14.07
N ILE A 184 1.03 10.43 -15.34
CA ILE A 184 1.71 9.81 -16.49
C ILE A 184 3.17 10.25 -16.58
N ILE A 185 3.44 11.56 -16.47
CA ILE A 185 4.81 12.11 -16.55
C ILE A 185 5.67 11.56 -15.40
N SER A 186 5.14 11.54 -14.18
CA SER A 186 5.88 11.02 -13.03
C SER A 186 6.18 9.53 -13.19
N LEU A 187 5.23 8.73 -13.69
CA LEU A 187 5.44 7.31 -14.00
C LEU A 187 6.53 7.12 -15.06
N LEU A 188 6.51 7.93 -16.12
CA LEU A 188 7.51 7.85 -17.20
C LEU A 188 8.94 8.22 -16.75
N ILE A 189 9.08 9.00 -15.68
CA ILE A 189 10.38 9.35 -15.10
C ILE A 189 10.82 8.29 -14.09
N VAL A 190 9.90 7.76 -13.26
CA VAL A 190 10.24 6.78 -12.22
C VAL A 190 10.82 5.49 -12.81
N LEU A 191 10.22 4.96 -13.88
CA LEU A 191 10.55 3.62 -14.41
C LEU A 191 12.02 3.49 -14.90
N PRO A 192 12.56 4.40 -15.74
CA PRO A 192 13.96 4.30 -16.17
C PRO A 192 14.98 4.54 -15.05
N PHE A 193 14.61 5.34 -14.04
CA PHE A 193 15.51 5.58 -12.90
C PHE A 193 15.72 4.31 -12.08
N PHE A 194 14.68 3.49 -11.90
CA PHE A 194 14.79 2.19 -11.23
C PHE A 194 15.82 1.28 -11.92
N SER A 195 15.69 1.09 -13.23
CA SER A 195 16.58 0.18 -13.97
C SER A 195 18.02 0.69 -14.04
N ARG A 196 18.23 2.01 -14.09
CA ARG A 196 19.56 2.61 -14.29
C ARG A 196 20.40 2.66 -13.02
N TYR A 197 19.79 2.96 -11.87
CA TYR A 197 20.52 3.31 -10.65
C TYR A 197 20.31 2.34 -9.49
N LEU A 198 19.21 1.58 -9.46
CA LEU A 198 18.87 0.73 -8.33
C LEU A 198 19.18 -0.75 -8.57
N TYR A 199 19.50 -1.12 -9.81
CA TYR A 199 19.75 -2.50 -10.20
C TYR A 199 21.25 -2.82 -10.24
N PRO A 200 21.76 -3.78 -9.45
CA PRO A 200 23.19 -4.08 -9.38
C PRO A 200 23.69 -4.79 -10.64
N LYS A 201 24.89 -4.43 -11.10
CA LYS A 201 25.51 -5.04 -12.30
C LYS A 201 26.08 -6.43 -12.03
N SER A 202 26.56 -6.68 -10.82
CA SER A 202 27.08 -7.97 -10.38
C SER A 202 26.84 -8.16 -8.88
N LEU A 203 27.04 -9.39 -8.39
CA LEU A 203 26.92 -9.75 -6.97
C LEU A 203 28.24 -9.62 -6.19
N HIS A 204 29.30 -9.08 -6.80
CA HIS A 204 30.56 -8.88 -6.09
C HIS A 204 30.40 -7.84 -4.99
N TRP A 205 30.93 -8.10 -3.80
CA TRP A 205 30.77 -7.24 -2.63
C TRP A 205 31.08 -5.76 -2.89
N LYS A 206 32.17 -5.47 -3.61
CA LYS A 206 32.56 -4.10 -3.97
C LYS A 206 31.50 -3.39 -4.81
N GLU A 207 30.91 -4.09 -5.77
CA GLU A 207 29.85 -3.56 -6.63
C GLU A 207 28.54 -3.37 -5.85
N LEU A 208 28.22 -4.26 -4.91
CA LEU A 208 27.04 -4.13 -4.06
C LEU A 208 27.13 -2.89 -3.16
N VAL A 209 28.28 -2.68 -2.52
CA VAL A 209 28.52 -1.49 -1.69
C VAL A 209 28.48 -0.22 -2.53
N HIS A 210 29.11 -0.22 -3.70
CA HIS A 210 29.08 0.91 -4.62
C HIS A 210 27.64 1.21 -5.10
N CYS A 211 26.88 0.18 -5.48
CA CYS A 211 25.47 0.30 -5.87
C CYS A 211 24.63 0.90 -4.74
N PHE A 212 24.80 0.42 -3.50
CA PHE A 212 24.08 0.94 -2.35
C PHE A 212 24.34 2.43 -2.11
N ILE A 213 25.62 2.86 -2.12
CA ILE A 213 25.98 4.27 -1.89
C ILE A 213 25.41 5.15 -3.01
N VAL A 214 25.56 4.74 -4.27
CA VAL A 214 25.06 5.47 -5.44
C VAL A 214 23.52 5.49 -5.46
N ALA A 215 22.86 4.48 -4.91
CA ALA A 215 21.41 4.37 -4.86
C ALA A 215 20.75 5.31 -3.84
N ILE A 216 21.48 5.86 -2.85
CA ILE A 216 20.87 6.70 -1.80
C ILE A 216 20.16 7.94 -2.36
N PRO A 217 20.82 8.85 -3.10
CA PRO A 217 20.15 10.01 -3.68
C PRO A 217 19.02 9.67 -4.69
N PRO A 218 19.25 8.81 -5.71
CA PRO A 218 18.21 8.49 -6.68
C PRO A 218 17.07 7.67 -6.05
N GLY A 219 17.32 6.80 -5.08
CA GLY A 219 16.29 6.07 -4.35
C GLY A 219 15.34 7.01 -3.59
N PHE A 220 15.89 8.02 -2.92
CA PHE A 220 15.07 9.06 -2.27
C PHE A 220 14.29 9.90 -3.29
N ALA A 221 14.91 10.30 -4.39
CA ALA A 221 14.24 11.07 -5.44
C ALA A 221 13.09 10.27 -6.09
N VAL A 222 13.33 9.00 -6.41
CA VAL A 222 12.34 8.10 -7.03
C VAL A 222 11.18 7.81 -6.10
N SER A 223 11.43 7.53 -4.81
CA SER A 223 10.36 7.31 -3.83
C SER A 223 9.51 8.57 -3.61
N THR A 224 10.13 9.75 -3.61
CA THR A 224 9.43 11.05 -3.56
C THR A 224 8.59 11.27 -4.82
N LEU A 225 9.13 10.97 -5.99
CA LEU A 225 8.40 11.11 -7.25
C LEU A 225 7.25 10.09 -7.36
N ALA A 226 7.44 8.85 -6.91
CA ALA A 226 6.38 7.85 -6.81
C ALA A 226 5.27 8.30 -5.85
N SER A 227 5.65 8.95 -4.75
CA SER A 227 4.71 9.56 -3.81
C SER A 227 3.86 10.66 -4.48
N ILE A 228 4.49 11.55 -5.26
CA ILE A 228 3.79 12.59 -6.03
C ILE A 228 2.90 11.96 -7.12
N CYS A 229 3.43 10.98 -7.86
CA CYS A 229 2.72 10.25 -8.91
C CYS A 229 1.37 9.74 -8.39
N VAL A 230 1.37 9.00 -7.28
CA VAL A 230 0.17 8.39 -6.72
C VAL A 230 -0.69 9.40 -5.96
N MET A 231 -0.13 10.09 -4.96
CA MET A 231 -0.95 10.89 -4.04
C MET A 231 -1.36 12.24 -4.62
N HIS A 232 -0.48 12.90 -5.39
CA HIS A 232 -0.83 14.14 -6.04
C HIS A 232 -1.52 13.92 -7.38
N GLY A 233 -0.96 13.06 -8.25
CA GLY A 233 -1.52 12.78 -9.57
C GLY A 233 -2.78 11.90 -9.51
N TRP A 234 -2.61 10.62 -9.18
CA TRP A 234 -3.69 9.63 -9.28
C TRP A 234 -4.86 9.89 -8.32
N MET A 235 -4.60 10.19 -7.05
CA MET A 235 -5.68 10.39 -6.07
C MET A 235 -6.48 11.66 -6.33
N ASN A 236 -5.86 12.78 -6.74
CA ASN A 236 -6.61 13.98 -7.12
C ASN A 236 -7.37 13.81 -8.43
N PHE A 237 -6.82 13.06 -9.39
CA PHE A 237 -7.57 12.67 -10.58
C PHE A 237 -8.84 11.89 -10.18
N GLY A 238 -8.69 10.84 -9.36
CA GLY A 238 -9.81 10.06 -8.84
C GLY A 238 -10.81 10.92 -8.05
N ALA A 239 -10.32 11.86 -7.23
CA ALA A 239 -11.16 12.79 -6.48
C ALA A 239 -11.97 13.72 -7.38
N GLU A 240 -11.38 14.21 -8.49
CA GLU A 240 -12.06 15.06 -9.45
C GLU A 240 -13.15 14.28 -10.20
N ILE A 241 -12.84 13.08 -10.71
CA ILE A 241 -13.79 12.23 -11.43
C ILE A 241 -14.96 11.80 -10.52
N THR A 242 -14.69 11.50 -9.24
CA THR A 242 -15.73 11.12 -8.27
C THR A 242 -16.43 12.33 -7.61
N GLY A 243 -15.98 13.56 -7.86
CA GLY A 243 -16.48 14.77 -7.20
C GLY A 243 -16.23 14.80 -5.68
N PHE A 244 -15.21 14.08 -5.20
CA PHE A 244 -14.79 14.05 -3.81
C PHE A 244 -14.00 15.32 -3.45
N ALA A 245 -14.45 16.04 -2.43
CA ALA A 245 -13.91 17.35 -2.07
C ALA A 245 -12.81 17.29 -0.99
N ASP A 246 -12.77 16.24 -0.18
CA ASP A 246 -11.69 16.05 0.80
C ASP A 246 -10.42 15.56 0.09
N ARG A 247 -9.45 16.45 -0.09
CA ARG A 247 -8.26 16.19 -0.93
C ARG A 247 -6.96 16.21 -0.14
N GLU A 248 -7.03 16.14 1.20
CA GLU A 248 -5.84 16.10 2.04
C GLU A 248 -5.22 14.70 2.09
N PHE A 249 -4.75 14.21 0.94
CA PHE A 249 -4.12 12.88 0.81
C PHE A 249 -2.72 12.82 1.44
N TYR A 250 -2.05 13.96 1.56
CA TYR A 250 -0.76 14.13 2.21
C TYR A 250 -0.63 15.57 2.72
N SER A 251 0.25 15.77 3.69
CA SER A 251 0.57 17.08 4.26
C SER A 251 2.07 17.38 4.06
N ASP A 252 2.63 18.39 4.75
CA ASP A 252 4.01 18.85 4.61
C ASP A 252 5.04 17.90 5.26
N TRP A 253 5.06 16.63 4.83
CA TRP A 253 5.89 15.56 5.41
C TRP A 253 7.40 15.83 5.27
N TRP A 254 7.84 16.60 4.27
CA TRP A 254 9.24 17.00 4.08
C TRP A 254 9.74 17.93 5.20
N ASN A 255 8.83 18.59 5.93
CA ASN A 255 9.15 19.40 7.11
C ASN A 255 9.23 18.58 8.41
N SER A 256 9.04 17.26 8.34
CA SER A 256 9.05 16.39 9.52
C SER A 256 10.44 16.33 10.15
N THR A 257 10.44 16.28 11.47
CA THR A 257 11.68 16.19 12.27
C THR A 257 11.84 14.85 12.94
N ILE A 258 10.85 13.96 12.91
CA ILE A 258 10.89 12.56 13.39
C ILE A 258 10.00 11.69 12.52
N PHE A 259 10.26 10.38 12.54
CA PHE A 259 9.41 9.39 11.87
C PHE A 259 7.94 9.44 12.32
N THR A 260 7.65 9.68 13.60
CA THR A 260 6.24 9.79 14.08
C THR A 260 5.48 10.94 13.42
N GLU A 261 6.15 12.05 13.09
CA GLU A 261 5.55 13.17 12.35
C GLU A 261 5.37 12.79 10.88
N PHE A 262 6.37 12.15 10.28
CA PHE A 262 6.34 11.70 8.90
C PHE A 262 5.19 10.72 8.62
N TYR A 263 5.01 9.69 9.46
CA TYR A 263 3.96 8.69 9.29
C TYR A 263 2.54 9.28 9.32
N ARG A 264 2.36 10.44 9.94
CA ARG A 264 1.08 11.16 10.00
C ARG A 264 0.84 12.08 8.81
N LYS A 265 1.88 12.42 8.05
CA LYS A 265 1.84 13.45 7.00
C LYS A 265 2.11 12.91 5.60
N TRP A 266 2.80 11.78 5.47
CA TRP A 266 3.25 11.29 4.16
C TRP A 266 2.08 10.78 3.32
N ASN A 267 1.27 9.87 3.88
CA ASN A 267 0.10 9.31 3.21
C ASN A 267 -1.06 9.23 4.21
N ASN A 268 -1.95 10.20 4.14
CA ASN A 268 -3.03 10.38 5.09
C ASN A 268 -4.12 9.30 4.91
N ILE A 269 -4.27 8.73 3.71
CA ILE A 269 -5.31 7.74 3.40
C ILE A 269 -5.20 6.47 4.27
N PRO A 270 -4.09 5.69 4.23
CA PRO A 270 -3.90 4.55 5.13
C PRO A 270 -3.64 5.00 6.57
N HIS A 271 -3.04 6.18 6.79
CA HIS A 271 -2.83 6.69 8.15
C HIS A 271 -4.15 6.84 8.90
N HIS A 272 -5.16 7.48 8.30
CA HIS A 272 -6.48 7.65 8.91
C HIS A 272 -7.17 6.30 9.15
N PHE A 273 -7.07 5.35 8.22
CA PHE A 273 -7.59 3.99 8.43
C PHE A 273 -6.95 3.30 9.64
N ILE A 274 -5.61 3.30 9.70
CA ILE A 274 -4.85 2.66 10.79
C ILE A 274 -5.14 3.36 12.12
N HIS A 275 -5.23 4.69 12.11
CA HIS A 275 -5.55 5.47 13.29
C HIS A 275 -6.95 5.14 13.83
N ASP A 276 -7.98 5.24 12.96
CA ASP A 276 -9.37 5.15 13.37
C ASP A 276 -9.78 3.73 13.77
N TYR A 277 -9.26 2.72 13.07
CA TYR A 277 -9.67 1.34 13.28
C TYR A 277 -8.70 0.50 14.09
N LEU A 278 -7.39 0.75 14.01
CA LEU A 278 -6.41 -0.08 14.71
C LEU A 278 -5.88 0.60 15.97
N TYR A 279 -5.34 1.82 15.87
CA TYR A 279 -4.80 2.55 17.01
C TYR A 279 -5.87 2.80 18.08
N ASN A 280 -7.05 3.29 17.69
CA ASN A 280 -8.14 3.56 18.62
C ASN A 280 -8.68 2.30 19.29
N ASP A 281 -8.79 1.19 18.56
CA ASP A 281 -9.30 -0.07 19.13
C ASP A 281 -8.25 -0.71 20.05
N VAL A 282 -6.95 -0.66 19.72
CA VAL A 282 -5.87 -1.08 20.64
C VAL A 282 -5.85 -0.22 21.91
N ARG A 283 -6.06 1.10 21.79
CA ARG A 283 -6.17 2.01 22.95
C ARG A 283 -7.34 1.65 23.87
N LYS A 284 -8.44 1.11 23.34
CA LYS A 284 -9.59 0.64 24.15
C LYS A 284 -9.24 -0.62 24.92
N VAL A 285 -8.41 -1.49 24.37
CA VAL A 285 -7.99 -2.76 24.98
C VAL A 285 -6.86 -2.56 26.00
N THR A 286 -5.90 -1.69 25.72
CA THR A 286 -4.73 -1.49 26.57
C THR A 286 -4.37 -0.01 26.75
N ARG A 287 -3.86 0.33 27.94
CA ARG A 287 -3.27 1.64 28.24
C ARG A 287 -1.75 1.66 28.12
N PHE A 288 -1.12 0.53 27.80
CA PHE A 288 0.33 0.43 27.69
C PHE A 288 0.83 1.13 26.41
N LYS A 289 1.31 2.36 26.56
CA LYS A 289 1.68 3.26 25.44
C LYS A 289 2.59 2.62 24.38
N PRO A 290 3.63 1.83 24.72
CA PRO A 290 4.46 1.19 23.71
C PRO A 290 3.67 0.24 22.81
N LEU A 291 2.76 -0.56 23.38
CA LEU A 291 1.93 -1.50 22.60
C LEU A 291 0.92 -0.76 21.72
N VAL A 292 0.35 0.34 22.21
CA VAL A 292 -0.58 1.19 21.46
C VAL A 292 0.09 1.79 20.20
N LEU A 293 1.40 2.05 20.24
CA LEU A 293 2.16 2.55 19.09
C LEU A 293 2.74 1.41 18.22
N PHE A 294 3.20 0.33 18.85
CA PHE A 294 3.85 -0.78 18.16
C PHE A 294 2.88 -1.58 17.30
N VAL A 295 1.68 -1.93 17.80
CA VAL A 295 0.73 -2.77 17.07
C VAL A 295 0.33 -2.15 15.71
N PRO A 296 -0.07 -0.87 15.63
CA PRO A 296 -0.39 -0.26 14.34
C PRO A 296 0.80 -0.17 13.37
N LEU A 297 2.00 0.13 13.89
CA LEU A 297 3.22 0.21 13.09
C LEU A 297 3.62 -1.18 12.54
N PHE A 298 3.53 -2.21 13.38
CA PHE A 298 3.86 -3.59 13.02
C PHE A 298 2.85 -4.17 12.02
N ALA A 299 1.56 -3.92 12.21
CA ALA A 299 0.54 -4.31 11.22
C ALA A 299 0.79 -3.64 9.86
N SER A 300 1.10 -2.34 9.87
CA SER A 300 1.46 -1.61 8.65
C SER A 300 2.69 -2.21 7.96
N SER A 301 3.75 -2.53 8.73
CA SER A 301 4.98 -3.08 8.15
C SER A 301 4.80 -4.47 7.54
N ILE A 302 4.01 -5.35 8.17
CA ILE A 302 3.65 -6.67 7.59
C ILE A 302 2.91 -6.52 6.26
N ILE A 303 1.97 -5.58 6.17
CA ILE A 303 1.19 -5.37 4.93
C ILE A 303 2.09 -4.86 3.80
N HIS A 304 3.01 -3.94 4.09
CA HIS A 304 3.95 -3.50 3.07
C HIS A 304 4.94 -4.61 2.69
N GLU A 305 5.37 -5.44 3.64
CA GLU A 305 6.22 -6.61 3.38
C GLU A 305 5.49 -7.64 2.52
N TYR A 306 4.19 -7.85 2.72
CA TYR A 306 3.36 -8.67 1.84
C TYR A 306 3.37 -8.14 0.40
N VAL A 307 3.17 -6.83 0.20
CA VAL A 307 3.16 -6.22 -1.14
C VAL A 307 4.51 -6.37 -1.83
N ILE A 308 5.61 -6.08 -1.11
CA ILE A 308 6.97 -6.26 -1.65
C ILE A 308 7.21 -7.74 -1.94
N GLY A 309 6.82 -8.62 -1.01
CA GLY A 309 7.08 -10.04 -1.09
C GLY A 309 6.38 -10.69 -2.27
N VAL A 310 5.09 -10.40 -2.48
CA VAL A 310 4.37 -10.89 -3.66
C VAL A 310 4.90 -10.24 -4.94
N THR A 311 5.22 -8.94 -4.93
CA THR A 311 5.83 -8.25 -6.09
C THR A 311 7.14 -8.91 -6.52
N MET A 312 7.99 -9.30 -5.57
CA MET A 312 9.28 -9.91 -5.83
C MET A 312 9.19 -11.43 -6.01
N GLY A 313 8.18 -12.09 -5.44
CA GLY A 313 8.04 -13.55 -5.44
C GLY A 313 8.85 -14.23 -4.34
N VAL A 314 9.27 -13.47 -3.35
CA VAL A 314 10.10 -13.91 -2.23
C VAL A 314 9.76 -13.04 -1.02
N PHE A 315 9.62 -13.65 0.13
CA PHE A 315 9.36 -12.97 1.38
C PHE A 315 10.68 -12.74 2.13
N ILE A 316 11.18 -11.50 2.11
CA ILE A 316 12.36 -11.10 2.88
C ILE A 316 11.97 -9.94 3.79
N PRO A 317 11.91 -10.11 5.13
CA PRO A 317 11.32 -9.14 6.05
C PRO A 317 12.17 -7.87 6.29
N ILE A 318 12.81 -7.33 5.26
CA ILE A 318 13.70 -6.15 5.34
C ILE A 318 12.90 -4.94 5.83
N LEU A 319 11.73 -4.68 5.24
CA LEU A 319 10.96 -3.51 5.58
C LEU A 319 10.44 -3.63 7.03
N THR A 320 9.95 -4.80 7.42
CA THR A 320 9.54 -5.06 8.80
C THR A 320 10.69 -4.84 9.77
N VAL A 321 11.88 -5.35 9.49
CA VAL A 321 13.07 -5.15 10.33
C VAL A 321 13.48 -3.67 10.39
N MET A 322 13.39 -2.93 9.28
CA MET A 322 13.74 -1.51 9.25
C MET A 322 12.70 -0.63 9.97
N PHE A 323 11.41 -0.87 9.76
CA PHE A 323 10.32 -0.09 10.36
C PHE A 323 10.12 -0.41 11.84
N ALA A 324 10.10 -1.69 12.22
CA ALA A 324 9.80 -2.12 13.59
C ALA A 324 11.06 -2.31 14.46
N GLY A 325 12.22 -2.61 13.85
CA GLY A 325 13.49 -2.77 14.55
C GLY A 325 14.32 -1.49 14.53
N VAL A 326 14.95 -1.21 13.39
CA VAL A 326 15.93 -0.11 13.24
C VAL A 326 15.31 1.25 13.59
N GLY A 327 14.07 1.52 13.16
CA GLY A 327 13.37 2.76 13.49
C GLY A 327 13.22 3.02 15.00
N VAL A 328 13.09 1.97 15.81
CA VAL A 328 13.03 2.08 17.27
C VAL A 328 14.41 2.40 17.85
N PHE A 329 15.47 1.76 17.37
CA PHE A 329 16.83 2.07 17.80
C PHE A 329 17.25 3.49 17.43
N VAL A 330 16.93 3.92 16.21
CA VAL A 330 17.24 5.26 15.73
C VAL A 330 16.50 6.33 16.56
N ALA A 331 15.33 6.01 17.14
CA ALA A 331 14.62 6.94 18.01
C ALA A 331 15.38 7.31 19.30
N PHE A 332 16.31 6.47 19.76
CA PHE A 332 17.12 6.77 20.96
C PHE A 332 18.29 7.72 20.69
N ILE A 333 18.75 7.83 19.45
CA ILE A 333 19.88 8.69 19.05
C ILE A 333 19.44 10.02 18.44
N TRP A 334 18.18 10.40 18.65
CA TRP A 334 17.59 11.54 17.97
C TRP A 334 18.16 12.88 18.47
N PRO A 335 18.52 13.83 17.57
CA PRO A 335 19.02 15.13 17.99
C PRO A 335 18.02 15.88 18.89
N PRO A 336 18.51 16.75 19.81
CA PRO A 336 17.66 17.50 20.72
C PRO A 336 16.59 18.33 19.99
N LYS A 337 15.40 18.47 20.62
CA LYS A 337 14.24 19.14 20.01
C LYS A 337 14.51 20.59 19.57
N HIS A 338 15.39 21.31 20.25
CA HIS A 338 15.73 22.70 19.91
C HIS A 338 16.54 22.82 18.61
N MET A 339 17.26 21.77 18.20
CA MET A 339 18.08 21.76 16.98
C MET A 339 17.26 21.34 15.76
N ARG A 340 16.21 22.09 15.44
CA ARG A 340 15.21 21.71 14.41
C ARG A 340 15.84 21.33 13.07
N ILE A 341 16.80 22.12 12.58
CA ILE A 341 17.46 21.90 11.28
C ILE A 341 18.25 20.60 11.29
N ILE A 342 19.10 20.38 12.31
CA ILE A 342 19.88 19.13 12.43
C ILE A 342 18.96 17.92 12.52
N ARG A 343 17.87 18.06 13.29
CA ARG A 343 16.88 17.02 13.49
C ARG A 343 16.17 16.64 12.19
N GLN A 344 15.82 17.63 11.36
CA GLN A 344 15.26 17.44 10.02
C GLN A 344 16.28 16.81 9.05
N SER A 345 17.53 17.29 9.04
CA SER A 345 18.58 16.72 8.19
C SER A 345 18.88 15.27 8.54
N PHE A 346 18.89 14.93 9.84
CA PHE A 346 19.03 13.56 10.31
C PHE A 346 17.86 12.69 9.87
N PHE A 347 16.63 13.21 9.98
CA PHE A 347 15.42 12.54 9.49
C PHE A 347 15.51 12.21 8.00
N ILE A 348 15.76 13.20 7.15
CA ILE A 348 15.79 13.02 5.69
C ILE A 348 16.93 12.08 5.29
N SER A 349 18.10 12.21 5.92
CA SER A 349 19.23 11.30 5.68
C SER A 349 18.87 9.86 6.06
N SER A 350 18.29 9.65 7.24
CA SER A 350 17.88 8.33 7.71
C SER A 350 16.80 7.71 6.80
N LEU A 351 15.81 8.50 6.37
CA LEU A 351 14.79 8.08 5.42
C LEU A 351 15.41 7.69 4.06
N SER A 352 16.38 8.48 3.57
CA SER A 352 17.03 8.24 2.28
C SER A 352 17.84 6.94 2.29
N VAL A 353 18.62 6.70 3.35
CA VAL A 353 19.36 5.45 3.57
C VAL A 353 18.40 4.28 3.70
N GLY A 354 17.30 4.47 4.43
CA GLY A 354 16.27 3.45 4.64
C GLY A 354 15.63 2.98 3.33
N VAL A 355 15.16 3.93 2.53
CA VAL A 355 14.58 3.66 1.20
C VAL A 355 15.60 2.95 0.30
N ALA A 356 16.84 3.43 0.26
CA ALA A 356 17.88 2.81 -0.57
C ALA A 356 18.16 1.36 -0.17
N ALA A 357 18.20 1.06 1.14
CA ALA A 357 18.41 -0.30 1.63
C ALA A 357 17.29 -1.24 1.16
N ILE A 358 16.02 -0.83 1.31
CA ILE A 358 14.88 -1.64 0.90
C ILE A 358 14.94 -1.92 -0.61
N LEU A 359 15.17 -0.87 -1.42
CA LEU A 359 15.17 -1.00 -2.88
C LEU A 359 16.36 -1.85 -3.37
N VAL A 360 17.57 -1.55 -2.91
CA VAL A 360 18.79 -2.24 -3.36
C VAL A 360 18.79 -3.69 -2.91
N CYS A 361 18.44 -4.00 -1.65
CA CYS A 361 18.36 -5.39 -1.19
C CYS A 361 17.34 -6.20 -1.99
N SER A 362 16.20 -5.60 -2.34
CA SER A 362 15.21 -6.26 -3.21
C SER A 362 15.76 -6.53 -4.62
N MET A 363 16.50 -5.57 -5.19
CA MET A 363 17.10 -5.73 -6.52
C MET A 363 18.28 -6.72 -6.53
N ILE A 364 19.06 -6.79 -5.45
CA ILE A 364 20.11 -7.80 -5.28
C ILE A 364 19.52 -9.21 -5.30
N GLU A 365 18.43 -9.42 -4.57
CA GLU A 365 17.75 -10.72 -4.56
C GLU A 365 17.20 -11.09 -5.94
N GLN A 366 16.60 -10.15 -6.66
CA GLN A 366 16.18 -10.39 -8.05
C GLN A 366 17.37 -10.77 -8.92
N LYS A 367 18.51 -10.07 -8.79
CA LYS A 367 19.72 -10.39 -9.53
C LYS A 367 20.26 -11.79 -9.21
N ALA A 368 20.23 -12.18 -7.94
CA ALA A 368 20.65 -13.51 -7.52
C ALA A 368 19.78 -14.62 -8.12
N ARG A 369 18.47 -14.41 -8.22
CA ARG A 369 17.55 -15.35 -8.86
C ARG A 369 17.76 -15.49 -10.36
N GLU A 370 18.15 -14.42 -11.04
CA GLU A 370 18.51 -14.49 -12.47
C GLU A 370 19.82 -15.24 -12.72
N LEU A 371 20.81 -15.06 -11.84
CA LEU A 371 22.14 -15.67 -12.00
C LEU A 371 22.20 -17.13 -11.54
N CYS A 372 21.45 -17.46 -10.47
CA CYS A 372 21.38 -18.78 -9.86
C CYS A 372 19.94 -19.32 -9.89
N PRO A 373 19.40 -19.73 -11.07
CA PRO A 373 18.05 -20.27 -11.16
C PRO A 373 17.98 -21.70 -10.58
N HIS A 374 16.86 -22.01 -9.91
CA HIS A 374 16.51 -23.38 -9.53
C HIS A 374 15.68 -24.04 -10.62
N GLU A 375 15.89 -25.34 -10.86
CA GLU A 375 15.10 -26.11 -11.85
C GLU A 375 13.68 -26.41 -11.36
N GLU A 376 13.48 -26.57 -10.05
CA GLU A 376 12.15 -26.73 -9.42
C GLU A 376 11.95 -25.67 -8.31
N GLU A 377 10.91 -24.84 -8.45
CA GLU A 377 10.53 -23.88 -7.41
C GLU A 377 9.79 -24.60 -6.28
N SER A 378 10.48 -24.78 -5.15
CA SER A 378 9.87 -25.32 -3.94
C SER A 378 9.13 -24.22 -3.16
N LEU A 379 8.19 -24.59 -2.27
CA LEU A 379 7.58 -23.61 -1.35
C LEU A 379 8.61 -22.95 -0.41
N LEU A 380 9.76 -23.59 -0.18
CA LEU A 380 10.84 -23.02 0.64
C LEU A 380 11.54 -21.86 -0.07
N ASP A 381 11.54 -21.83 -1.41
CA ASP A 381 12.16 -20.78 -2.22
C ASP A 381 11.46 -19.41 -2.06
N ILE A 382 10.25 -19.42 -1.50
CA ILE A 382 9.53 -18.21 -1.09
C ILE A 382 10.20 -17.55 0.12
N PHE A 383 10.69 -18.35 1.08
CA PHE A 383 11.19 -17.85 2.35
C PHE A 383 12.71 -17.81 2.44
N MET A 384 13.40 -18.47 1.50
CA MET A 384 14.85 -18.53 1.46
C MET A 384 15.40 -17.53 0.43
N PRO A 385 16.17 -16.51 0.84
CA PRO A 385 16.82 -15.58 -0.07
C PRO A 385 17.88 -16.29 -0.92
N ARG A 386 17.78 -16.17 -2.24
CA ARG A 386 18.73 -16.75 -3.20
C ARG A 386 20.11 -16.12 -3.08
N VAL A 387 20.17 -14.85 -2.64
CA VAL A 387 21.44 -14.16 -2.44
C VAL A 387 22.39 -14.93 -1.52
N ILE A 388 21.90 -15.64 -0.50
CA ILE A 388 22.75 -16.37 0.45
C ILE A 388 23.49 -17.52 -0.24
N GLU A 389 22.79 -18.29 -1.06
CA GLU A 389 23.36 -19.41 -1.82
C GLU A 389 24.30 -18.90 -2.91
N CYS A 390 23.82 -17.92 -3.68
CA CYS A 390 24.53 -17.40 -4.85
C CYS A 390 25.78 -16.60 -4.46
N PHE A 391 25.82 -15.99 -3.27
CA PHE A 391 26.99 -15.21 -2.81
C PHE A 391 28.25 -16.07 -2.74
N SER A 392 28.14 -17.35 -2.35
CA SER A 392 29.28 -18.28 -2.27
C SER A 392 29.92 -18.65 -3.61
N VAL A 393 29.21 -18.40 -4.72
CA VAL A 393 29.66 -18.73 -6.08
C VAL A 393 30.35 -17.53 -6.74
N TYR A 394 29.98 -16.31 -6.34
CA TYR A 394 30.41 -15.06 -6.99
C TYR A 394 31.34 -14.18 -6.13
N ASN A 395 31.60 -14.56 -4.88
CA ASN A 395 32.61 -13.96 -4.00
C ASN A 395 33.40 -15.06 -3.29
#